data_AF-A0A955NJ23-F1
#
_entry.id   AF-A0A955NJ23-F1
#
_cell.length_a   1.000
_cell.length_b   1.000
_cell.length_c   1.000
_cell.angle_alpha   90.00
_cell.angle_beta   90.00
_cell.angle_gamma   90.00
#
_symmetry.space_group_name_H-M   'P 1'
#
loop_
_entity.id
_entity.type
_entity.pdbx_description
1 polymer ?
#
loop_
_entity_poly.entity_id
_entity_poly.type
_entity_poly.pdbx_seq_one_letter_code
_entity_poly.pdbx_strand_id
1 'polypeptide(L)'
;QHREEACDWRVIDAGFSSENYAAMLFRQAKISVSPIPRNCATAVAETGTIENRVKMILNESPRILSGKVTLVSRLSGIATLLAVLAIGISGFSDNEAIAADVAEPSNPGTPADEGIAAIEQKLKNISIPSVEFSKTPLRNALAFLQQKSVDLDATEPDPARKGIDIILDADAAGDTPITLRMTKVPLIEALRYTTELADSKYKVEPKAVVILILTSPTAELYTNVFQVSPTFMNIGGHDAKTALEVLTHAGVTFPQGGSAIYNRETSQLIVRNTEDQIELIEALLDSGSDQAAAMDPEMEAYLRRIESITLPSVELVDAPIMDAAAFFQRRSVELDVDEPDPAKKGINIVVASGGIRDAVVNLKLTDVPLGEALRYTAELAGGGLRVDESAVVIGYDKSTPRSPGGLAAAKAKIEANEKKLTSIVIPHLEFVETALPDALEFLQQRSVDLDINEPDTSKKGLNFVLDTGRPKKREASAGDPLAGGGFDSGSGGDTREPTIDLKLSNITLAAALKYTCDLAGMEYIVEPHNILIHPKP
;
A
#
# COMPACT_ATOMS: atom_id res chain seq x y z
N GLN A 1 8.78 14.02 48.40
CA GLN A 1 10.14 13.75 47.87
C GLN A 1 10.75 12.48 48.47
N HIS A 2 11.11 12.44 49.77
CA HIS A 2 11.85 11.29 50.35
C HIS A 2 11.18 9.90 50.36
N ARG A 3 9.88 9.81 50.04
CA ARG A 3 9.14 8.54 50.08
C ARG A 3 9.22 7.75 48.76
N GLU A 4 9.41 8.46 47.65
CA GLU A 4 9.50 7.87 46.30
C GLU A 4 10.92 7.39 46.01
N GLU A 5 11.93 8.20 46.36
CA GLU A 5 13.35 7.86 46.25
C GLU A 5 13.69 6.57 47.02
N ALA A 6 13.13 6.41 48.21
CA ALA A 6 13.31 5.20 49.03
C ALA A 6 12.62 3.95 48.43
N CYS A 7 11.55 4.12 47.65
CA CYS A 7 10.91 3.02 46.94
C CYS A 7 11.72 2.62 45.69
N ASP A 8 12.22 3.61 44.95
CA ASP A 8 13.04 3.38 43.75
C ASP A 8 14.34 2.66 44.09
N TRP A 9 15.00 3.06 45.18
CA TRP A 9 16.21 2.41 45.68
C TRP A 9 15.98 0.93 46.05
N ARG A 10 14.81 0.59 46.62
CA ARG A 10 14.47 -0.81 46.95
C ARG A 10 14.23 -1.67 45.72
N VAL A 11 13.78 -1.10 44.61
CA VAL A 11 13.59 -1.83 43.35
C VAL A 11 14.94 -2.10 42.69
N ILE A 12 15.85 -1.13 42.71
CA ILE A 12 17.21 -1.30 42.17
C ILE A 12 18.00 -2.32 43.01
N ASP A 13 17.94 -2.23 44.34
CA ASP A 13 18.62 -3.18 45.25
C ASP A 13 18.07 -4.62 45.14
N ALA A 14 16.81 -4.77 44.71
CA ALA A 14 16.21 -6.06 44.38
C ALA A 14 16.72 -6.67 43.05
N GLY A 15 17.66 -6.02 42.35
CA GLY A 15 18.36 -6.55 41.18
C GLY A 15 17.71 -6.25 39.82
N PHE A 16 16.75 -5.33 39.77
CA PHE A 16 16.12 -4.93 38.50
C PHE A 16 17.00 -3.93 37.74
N SER A 17 17.07 -4.08 36.40
CA SER A 17 17.81 -3.16 35.53
C SER A 17 17.24 -1.74 35.64
N SER A 18 18.11 -0.78 35.96
CA SER A 18 17.78 0.63 36.11
C SER A 18 17.19 1.23 34.82
N GLU A 19 17.68 0.80 33.65
CA GLU A 19 17.18 1.22 32.34
C GLU A 19 15.75 0.72 32.08
N ASN A 20 15.48 -0.55 32.37
CA ASN A 20 14.15 -1.14 32.18
C ASN A 20 13.13 -0.57 33.16
N TYR A 21 13.55 -0.29 34.40
CA TYR A 21 12.71 0.34 35.40
C TYR A 21 12.37 1.79 35.02
N ALA A 22 13.35 2.56 34.55
CA ALA A 22 13.14 3.91 34.03
C ALA A 22 12.18 3.92 32.82
N ALA A 23 12.33 2.97 31.90
CA ALA A 23 11.43 2.83 30.75
C ALA A 23 9.99 2.48 31.15
N MET A 24 9.82 1.64 32.19
CA MET A 24 8.51 1.31 32.74
C MET A 24 7.83 2.53 33.36
N LEU A 25 8.55 3.32 34.17
CA LEU A 25 8.03 4.57 34.75
C LEU A 25 7.60 5.57 33.66
N PHE A 26 8.38 5.68 32.58
CA PHE A 26 8.07 6.55 31.46
C PHE A 26 6.82 6.10 30.69
N ARG A 27 6.62 4.80 30.49
CA ARG A 27 5.39 4.25 29.88
C ARG A 27 4.16 4.48 30.76
N GLN A 28 4.29 4.29 32.07
CA GLN A 28 3.19 4.51 33.02
C GLN A 28 2.72 5.97 33.01
N ALA A 29 3.65 6.93 32.90
CA ALA A 29 3.36 8.35 32.80
C ALA A 29 2.53 8.72 31.56
N LYS A 30 2.75 8.01 30.44
CA LYS A 30 2.00 8.20 29.19
C LYS A 30 0.55 7.70 29.25
N ILE A 31 0.19 6.88 30.24
CA ILE A 31 -1.10 6.17 30.31
C ILE A 31 -2.12 6.87 31.23
N SER A 32 -1.80 7.98 31.90
CA SER A 32 -2.69 8.54 32.93
C SER A 32 -3.89 9.35 32.39
N VAL A 33 -4.89 8.68 31.82
CA VAL A 33 -6.31 9.11 31.82
C VAL A 33 -7.20 7.88 32.04
N SER A 34 -7.38 7.41 33.29
CA SER A 34 -8.56 6.63 33.73
C SER A 34 -8.56 6.35 35.25
N PRO A 35 -9.72 6.20 35.93
CA PRO A 35 -9.84 6.23 37.40
C PRO A 35 -10.01 4.82 38.01
N ILE A 36 -8.93 4.19 38.49
CA ILE A 36 -8.92 2.92 39.25
C ILE A 36 -7.79 3.01 40.34
N PRO A 37 -7.92 2.41 41.54
CA PRO A 37 -7.38 2.99 42.77
C PRO A 37 -5.85 2.94 42.89
N ARG A 38 -5.33 4.04 43.44
CA ARG A 38 -3.90 4.35 43.63
C ARG A 38 -3.28 3.39 44.65
N ASN A 39 -2.44 2.47 44.18
CA ASN A 39 -1.41 1.87 45.04
C ASN A 39 -0.22 2.82 45.12
N CYS A 40 0.58 2.72 46.20
CA CYS A 40 1.61 3.70 46.61
C CYS A 40 2.58 4.20 45.51
N ALA A 41 2.70 3.53 44.36
CA ALA A 41 3.49 3.98 43.22
C ALA A 41 2.80 5.04 42.32
N THR A 42 1.48 5.26 42.45
CA THR A 42 0.68 6.15 41.57
C THR A 42 0.07 7.34 42.30
N ALA A 43 0.40 7.53 43.57
CA ALA A 43 -0.02 8.70 44.32
C ALA A 43 1.07 9.78 44.25
N VAL A 44 0.86 10.77 43.38
CA VAL A 44 1.53 12.10 43.33
C VAL A 44 2.85 12.18 42.54
N ALA A 45 2.83 11.77 41.26
CA ALA A 45 3.86 12.19 40.32
C ALA A 45 3.27 13.18 39.30
N GLU A 46 3.56 14.47 39.47
CA GLU A 46 3.42 15.45 38.40
C GLU A 46 4.51 15.17 37.35
N THR A 47 4.27 15.48 36.08
CA THR A 47 5.20 15.18 34.97
C THR A 47 6.65 15.61 35.24
N GLY A 48 6.86 16.71 35.97
CA GLY A 48 8.19 17.19 36.37
C GLY A 48 8.93 16.34 37.42
N THR A 49 8.26 15.55 38.26
CA THR A 49 8.95 14.69 39.24
C THR A 49 9.44 13.38 38.62
N ILE A 50 8.80 12.91 37.55
CA ILE A 50 9.17 11.67 36.85
C ILE A 50 10.50 11.83 36.11
N GLU A 51 10.69 12.95 35.40
CA GLU A 51 11.95 13.24 34.70
C GLU A 51 13.14 13.34 35.66
N ASN A 52 12.93 13.95 36.83
CA ASN A 52 13.96 14.06 37.86
C ASN A 52 14.31 12.69 38.48
N ARG A 53 13.32 11.80 38.63
CA ARG A 53 13.53 10.42 39.12
C ARG A 53 14.26 9.55 38.10
N VAL A 54 13.90 9.63 36.83
CA VAL A 54 14.61 8.94 35.73
C VAL A 54 16.06 9.39 35.66
N LYS A 55 16.32 10.71 35.78
CA LYS A 55 17.69 11.24 35.82
C LYS A 55 18.49 10.72 37.02
N MET A 56 17.89 10.63 38.21
CA MET A 56 18.56 10.09 39.40
C MET A 56 18.92 8.60 39.23
N ILE A 57 17.98 7.79 38.75
CA ILE A 57 18.16 6.34 38.51
C ILE A 57 19.29 6.08 37.50
N LEU A 58 19.35 6.88 36.43
CA LEU A 58 20.37 6.73 35.38
C LEU A 58 21.74 7.29 35.78
N ASN A 59 21.80 8.35 36.62
CA ASN A 59 23.08 8.92 37.08
C ASN A 59 23.75 8.12 38.21
N GLU A 60 23.00 7.39 39.04
CA GLU A 60 23.57 6.65 40.19
C GLU A 60 24.06 5.23 39.87
N SER A 61 24.16 4.84 38.58
CA SER A 61 24.63 3.51 38.17
C SER A 61 26.10 3.50 37.66
N PRO A 62 27.16 3.56 38.51
CA PRO A 62 28.52 3.29 38.05
C PRO A 62 28.86 1.80 38.17
N ARG A 63 29.37 1.22 37.07
CA ARG A 63 29.79 -0.19 36.84
C ARG A 63 28.62 -1.01 36.27
N ILE A 64 28.62 -1.40 34.99
CA ILE A 64 29.38 -2.52 34.39
C ILE A 64 29.63 -2.22 32.89
N LEU A 65 30.69 -2.82 32.32
CA LEU A 65 31.10 -2.92 30.90
C LEU A 65 32.27 -2.03 30.47
N SER A 66 33.45 -2.48 30.91
CA SER A 66 34.63 -2.53 30.05
C SER A 66 34.28 -3.28 28.76
N GLY A 67 34.37 -2.61 27.61
CA GLY A 67 34.12 -3.22 26.31
C GLY A 67 33.82 -2.18 25.24
N LYS A 68 34.87 -1.76 24.51
CA LYS A 68 34.89 -0.87 23.34
C LYS A 68 33.56 -0.71 22.58
N VAL A 69 33.00 0.51 22.53
CA VAL A 69 32.61 1.26 21.32
C VAL A 69 32.59 2.75 21.68
N THR A 70 33.38 3.56 20.99
CA THR A 70 33.41 5.02 21.09
C THR A 70 32.19 5.61 20.39
N LEU A 71 31.26 6.21 21.13
CA LEU A 71 30.15 6.99 20.59
C LEU A 71 29.88 8.19 21.51
N VAL A 72 30.85 9.11 21.56
CA VAL A 72 30.66 10.47 22.07
C VAL A 72 30.98 11.42 20.92
N SER A 73 29.95 11.83 20.17
CA SER A 73 29.98 13.09 19.39
C SER A 73 28.65 13.42 18.70
N ARG A 74 27.48 13.12 19.27
CA ARG A 74 26.22 13.73 18.81
C ARG A 74 25.24 13.90 19.96
N LEU A 75 25.48 14.91 20.79
CA LEU A 75 24.50 15.51 21.70
C LEU A 75 25.04 16.90 22.10
N SER A 76 25.14 17.78 21.10
CA SER A 76 25.18 19.23 21.30
C SER A 76 24.46 19.83 20.12
N GLY A 77 23.25 20.35 20.34
CA GLY A 77 22.44 20.91 19.26
C GLY A 77 20.94 20.74 19.38
N ILE A 78 20.36 20.64 20.59
CA ILE A 78 18.93 20.92 20.81
C ILE A 78 18.79 21.64 22.15
N ALA A 79 19.11 22.93 22.14
CA ALA A 79 18.73 23.87 23.20
C ALA A 79 18.86 25.29 22.65
N THR A 80 17.88 25.74 21.85
CA THR A 80 17.47 27.15 21.69
C THR A 80 16.41 27.27 20.59
N LEU A 81 15.14 26.98 20.92
CA LEU A 81 14.02 27.62 20.24
C LEU A 81 12.78 27.56 21.15
N LEU A 82 12.53 28.64 21.88
CA LEU A 82 11.20 29.12 22.30
C LEU A 82 11.36 30.22 23.36
N ALA A 83 11.42 31.47 22.91
CA ALA A 83 10.90 32.59 23.68
C ALA A 83 10.67 33.80 22.77
N VAL A 84 9.49 34.39 22.95
CA VAL A 84 9.02 35.69 22.44
C VAL A 84 8.37 35.67 21.05
N LEU A 85 7.08 35.33 21.08
CA LEU A 85 6.08 35.84 20.16
C LEU A 85 5.11 36.71 20.99
N ALA A 86 5.10 38.03 20.77
CA ALA A 86 4.01 38.92 21.19
C ALA A 86 4.09 40.33 20.54
N ILE A 87 3.14 40.58 19.62
CA ILE A 87 2.45 41.86 19.31
C ILE A 87 3.31 42.93 18.60
N GLY A 88 2.95 43.55 17.46
CA GLY A 88 1.75 43.58 16.64
C GLY A 88 1.64 44.95 15.92
N ILE A 89 1.24 44.91 14.64
CA ILE A 89 0.48 45.91 13.87
C ILE A 89 1.22 47.09 13.16
N SER A 90 0.91 47.17 11.85
CA SER A 90 0.81 48.32 10.91
C SER A 90 2.04 48.88 10.18
N GLY A 91 1.85 49.07 8.87
CA GLY A 91 2.37 50.25 8.17
C GLY A 91 3.12 49.99 6.87
N PHE A 92 2.41 50.09 5.76
CA PHE A 92 2.90 50.17 4.38
C PHE A 92 3.52 51.57 4.10
N SER A 93 4.34 51.65 3.03
CA SER A 93 4.74 52.83 2.23
C SER A 93 5.98 53.68 2.59
N ASP A 94 6.96 53.50 1.69
CA ASP A 94 7.66 54.49 0.85
C ASP A 94 8.96 55.20 1.26
N ASN A 95 9.87 55.12 0.28
CA ASN A 95 10.84 56.10 -0.21
C ASN A 95 12.21 56.30 0.48
N GLU A 96 13.21 55.75 -0.24
CA GLU A 96 14.20 56.52 -1.04
C GLU A 96 15.21 57.44 -0.32
N ALA A 97 16.47 57.00 -0.45
CA ALA A 97 17.71 57.77 -0.59
C ALA A 97 18.14 58.75 0.53
N ILE A 98 19.37 58.57 1.03
CA ILE A 98 20.57 59.34 0.68
C ILE A 98 21.75 58.85 1.55
N ALA A 99 22.91 58.77 0.91
CA ALA A 99 24.21 58.32 1.41
C ALA A 99 24.70 58.97 2.71
N ALA A 100 25.45 58.21 3.51
CA ALA A 100 26.75 58.65 4.02
C ALA A 100 27.52 57.46 4.63
N ASP A 101 28.74 57.32 4.14
CA ASP A 101 29.85 56.51 4.61
C ASP A 101 30.04 56.60 6.14
N VAL A 102 29.81 55.49 6.84
CA VAL A 102 30.43 55.20 8.14
C VAL A 102 30.84 53.74 8.09
N ALA A 103 32.13 53.51 7.87
CA ALA A 103 32.78 52.23 8.03
C ALA A 103 32.44 51.63 9.41
N GLU A 104 31.63 50.57 9.42
CA GLU A 104 31.51 49.72 10.60
C GLU A 104 32.84 48.98 10.80
N PRO A 105 33.37 48.93 12.02
CA PRO A 105 34.61 48.22 12.30
C PRO A 105 34.39 46.74 11.98
N SER A 106 35.20 46.23 11.06
CA SER A 106 35.33 44.81 10.74
C SER A 106 35.45 44.01 12.04
N ASN A 107 34.38 43.29 12.37
CA ASN A 107 34.39 42.24 13.37
C ASN A 107 35.51 41.27 12.97
N PRO A 108 36.50 40.93 13.83
CA PRO A 108 37.51 39.96 13.46
C PRO A 108 36.80 38.64 13.13
N GLY A 109 36.79 38.28 11.85
CA GLY A 109 36.20 37.05 11.36
C GLY A 109 36.75 35.88 12.15
N THR A 110 35.93 34.88 12.40
CA THR A 110 36.44 33.68 13.05
C THR A 110 37.54 33.07 12.15
N PRO A 111 38.54 32.34 12.69
CA PRO A 111 39.58 31.71 11.87
C PRO A 111 39.05 30.80 10.76
N ALA A 112 37.79 30.36 10.86
CA ALA A 112 37.08 29.62 9.82
C ALA A 112 36.72 30.52 8.61
N ASP A 113 36.33 31.77 8.83
CA ASP A 113 35.89 32.69 7.77
C ASP A 113 37.08 33.16 6.90
N GLU A 114 38.27 33.34 7.51
CA GLU A 114 39.51 33.67 6.79
C GLU A 114 39.94 32.54 5.84
N GLY A 115 39.79 31.27 6.26
CA GLY A 115 40.10 30.10 5.44
C GLY A 115 39.17 29.96 4.24
N ILE A 116 37.87 30.24 4.43
CA ILE A 116 36.87 30.18 3.35
C ILE A 116 37.16 31.25 2.30
N ALA A 117 37.43 32.49 2.71
CA ALA A 117 37.73 33.60 1.79
C ALA A 117 39.01 33.34 0.96
N ALA A 118 40.04 32.74 1.57
CA ALA A 118 41.27 32.38 0.88
C ALA A 118 41.05 31.32 -0.22
N ILE A 119 40.23 30.30 0.04
CA ILE A 119 39.91 29.26 -0.95
C ILE A 119 39.05 29.84 -2.07
N GLU A 120 38.07 30.67 -1.74
CA GLU A 120 37.22 31.31 -2.74
C GLU A 120 38.04 32.21 -3.69
N GLN A 121 39.04 32.92 -3.16
CA GLN A 121 40.00 33.69 -3.96
C GLN A 121 40.81 32.78 -4.91
N LYS A 122 41.33 31.64 -4.42
CA LYS A 122 42.05 30.67 -5.27
C LYS A 122 41.16 30.12 -6.40
N LEU A 123 39.91 29.76 -6.08
CA LEU A 123 38.93 29.28 -7.06
C LEU A 123 38.64 30.31 -8.18
N LYS A 124 38.62 31.61 -7.84
CA LYS A 124 38.41 32.70 -8.80
C LYS A 124 39.64 33.00 -9.65
N ASN A 125 40.85 32.93 -9.06
CA ASN A 125 42.10 33.34 -9.71
C ASN A 125 42.69 32.25 -10.62
N ILE A 126 42.48 30.97 -10.30
CA ILE A 126 43.01 29.86 -11.11
C ILE A 126 42.17 29.75 -12.38
N SER A 127 42.79 30.01 -13.55
CA SER A 127 42.14 29.93 -14.86
C SER A 127 42.63 28.73 -15.66
N ILE A 128 41.69 27.89 -16.09
CA ILE A 128 41.96 26.69 -16.88
C ILE A 128 41.80 27.03 -18.38
N PRO A 129 42.84 26.81 -19.21
CA PRO A 129 42.79 27.16 -20.64
C PRO A 129 41.72 26.41 -21.43
N SER A 130 41.50 25.14 -21.15
CA SER A 130 40.50 24.31 -21.81
C SER A 130 40.13 23.11 -20.94
N VAL A 131 38.83 22.81 -20.87
CA VAL A 131 38.30 21.58 -20.27
C VAL A 131 37.36 20.93 -21.28
N GLU A 132 37.56 19.64 -21.50
CA GLU A 132 36.73 18.83 -22.39
C GLU A 132 36.46 17.48 -21.73
N PHE A 133 35.18 17.22 -21.45
CA PHE A 133 34.66 15.98 -20.91
C PHE A 133 33.66 15.39 -21.90
N SER A 134 33.78 14.10 -22.17
CA SER A 134 32.88 13.36 -23.06
C SER A 134 32.47 12.08 -22.35
N LYS A 135 31.29 12.09 -21.74
CA LYS A 135 30.79 10.99 -20.89
C LYS A 135 31.79 10.60 -19.79
N THR A 136 32.46 11.60 -19.22
CA THR A 136 33.46 11.39 -18.16
C THR A 136 32.73 11.23 -16.83
N PRO A 137 33.02 10.20 -16.01
CA PRO A 137 32.47 10.09 -14.66
C PRO A 137 32.80 11.33 -13.80
N LEU A 138 31.85 11.80 -12.99
CA LEU A 138 32.02 12.96 -12.10
C LEU A 138 33.32 12.86 -11.28
N ARG A 139 33.58 11.69 -10.68
CA ARG A 139 34.81 11.45 -9.90
C ARG A 139 36.09 11.76 -10.70
N ASN A 140 36.12 11.35 -11.96
CA ASN A 140 37.27 11.56 -12.84
C ASN A 140 37.37 13.03 -13.28
N ALA A 141 36.23 13.69 -13.53
CA ALA A 141 36.19 15.11 -13.84
C ALA A 141 36.69 15.97 -12.68
N LEU A 142 36.30 15.66 -11.44
CA LEU A 142 36.76 16.35 -10.24
C LEU A 142 38.25 16.14 -9.98
N ALA A 143 38.75 14.91 -10.15
CA ALA A 143 40.19 14.62 -10.06
C ALA A 143 40.99 15.43 -11.11
N PHE A 144 40.45 15.60 -12.32
CA PHE A 144 41.06 16.45 -13.34
C PHE A 144 41.09 17.93 -12.92
N LEU A 145 39.99 18.46 -12.39
CA LEU A 145 39.92 19.84 -11.90
C LEU A 145 40.86 20.08 -10.70
N GLN A 146 40.96 19.11 -9.79
CA GLN A 146 41.90 19.13 -8.68
C GLN A 146 43.34 19.19 -9.18
N GLN A 147 43.71 18.32 -10.13
CA GLN A 147 45.05 18.34 -10.70
C GLN A 147 45.36 19.68 -11.39
N LYS A 148 44.41 20.24 -12.15
CA LYS A 148 44.58 21.54 -12.80
C LYS A 148 44.69 22.69 -11.80
N SER A 149 44.03 22.57 -10.64
CA SER A 149 44.19 23.53 -9.55
C SER A 149 45.62 23.56 -9.02
N VAL A 150 46.27 22.40 -8.87
CA VAL A 150 47.67 22.30 -8.41
C VAL A 150 48.65 22.85 -9.46
N ASP A 151 48.43 22.51 -10.74
CA ASP A 151 49.31 22.92 -11.84
C ASP A 151 49.29 24.44 -12.07
N LEU A 152 48.14 25.09 -11.87
CA LEU A 152 47.87 26.48 -12.26
C LEU A 152 47.73 27.45 -11.06
N ASP A 153 47.92 26.97 -9.82
CA ASP A 153 48.01 27.82 -8.64
C ASP A 153 49.39 28.52 -8.57
N ALA A 154 49.47 29.67 -9.24
CA ALA A 154 50.63 30.56 -9.18
C ALA A 154 50.64 31.45 -7.92
N THR A 155 49.55 31.47 -7.15
CA THR A 155 49.39 32.32 -5.96
C THR A 155 49.99 31.69 -4.71
N GLU A 156 50.17 30.37 -4.70
CA GLU A 156 50.79 29.64 -3.58
C GLU A 156 52.23 29.20 -3.90
N PRO A 157 53.25 29.74 -3.19
CA PRO A 157 54.65 29.35 -3.38
C PRO A 157 55.01 27.98 -2.78
N ASP A 158 54.24 27.48 -1.81
CA ASP A 158 54.51 26.21 -1.12
C ASP A 158 53.89 25.02 -1.86
N PRO A 159 54.70 24.08 -2.38
CA PRO A 159 54.20 22.91 -3.11
C PRO A 159 53.18 22.06 -2.33
N ALA A 160 53.25 22.04 -1.00
CA ALA A 160 52.33 21.25 -0.17
C ALA A 160 50.96 21.91 0.02
N ARG A 161 50.81 23.19 -0.32
CA ARG A 161 49.58 23.98 -0.18
C ARG A 161 48.98 24.42 -1.52
N LYS A 162 49.60 23.99 -2.63
CA LYS A 162 49.15 24.30 -4.00
C LYS A 162 47.84 23.61 -4.32
N GLY A 163 47.00 24.34 -5.05
CA GLY A 163 45.70 23.83 -5.48
C GLY A 163 44.69 23.77 -4.36
N ILE A 164 43.60 23.06 -4.60
CA ILE A 164 42.45 22.97 -3.72
C ILE A 164 42.06 21.51 -3.57
N ASP A 165 41.84 21.08 -2.34
CA ASP A 165 41.34 19.72 -2.08
C ASP A 165 39.84 19.65 -2.39
N ILE A 166 39.46 18.69 -3.23
CA ILE A 166 38.06 18.48 -3.63
C ILE A 166 37.63 17.14 -3.07
N ILE A 167 36.78 17.18 -2.04
CA ILE A 167 36.29 16.00 -1.35
C ILE A 167 34.91 15.67 -1.90
N LEU A 168 34.80 14.48 -2.50
CA LEU A 168 33.52 13.90 -2.88
C LEU A 168 33.00 13.06 -1.71
N ASP A 169 31.80 13.36 -1.21
CA ASP A 169 31.18 12.58 -0.15
C ASP A 169 30.97 11.11 -0.60
N ALA A 170 31.15 10.14 0.30
CA ALA A 170 31.24 8.72 -0.05
C ALA A 170 29.94 8.14 -0.65
N ASP A 171 28.80 8.75 -0.31
CA ASP A 171 27.47 8.39 -0.81
C ASP A 171 27.15 9.03 -2.18
N ALA A 172 28.09 9.79 -2.74
CA ALA A 172 27.94 10.46 -4.02
C ALA A 172 28.13 9.49 -5.20
N ALA A 173 27.16 9.45 -6.12
CA ALA A 173 27.21 8.87 -7.47
C ALA A 173 28.38 9.45 -8.32
N GLY A 174 29.61 9.07 -7.97
CA GLY A 174 30.84 9.46 -8.66
C GLY A 174 30.92 8.94 -10.11
N ASP A 175 30.04 8.01 -10.47
CA ASP A 175 29.95 7.38 -11.80
C ASP A 175 29.03 8.15 -12.77
N THR A 176 28.37 9.23 -12.33
CA THR A 176 27.50 10.04 -13.20
C THR A 176 28.29 10.59 -14.39
N PRO A 177 27.93 10.24 -15.63
CA PRO A 177 28.68 10.67 -16.81
C PRO A 177 28.32 12.10 -17.18
N ILE A 178 29.30 12.99 -17.16
CA ILE A 178 29.14 14.38 -17.57
C ILE A 178 29.78 14.64 -18.94
N THR A 179 29.19 15.56 -19.69
CA THR A 179 29.71 16.03 -20.97
C THR A 179 29.75 17.54 -20.94
N LEU A 180 30.93 18.12 -21.08
CA LEU A 180 31.16 19.56 -20.91
C LEU A 180 32.35 20.00 -21.76
N ARG A 181 32.22 21.16 -22.40
CA ARG A 181 33.32 21.81 -23.12
C ARG A 181 33.37 23.27 -22.73
N MET A 182 34.52 23.72 -22.27
CA MET A 182 34.74 25.10 -21.84
C MET A 182 36.17 25.53 -22.15
N THR A 183 36.35 26.80 -22.48
CA THR A 183 37.65 27.38 -22.86
C THR A 183 37.88 28.64 -22.05
N LYS A 184 39.07 28.78 -21.48
CA LYS A 184 39.49 29.92 -20.65
C LYS A 184 38.48 30.26 -19.55
N VAL A 185 38.28 29.33 -18.63
CA VAL A 185 37.33 29.47 -17.53
C VAL A 185 38.05 29.46 -16.18
N PRO A 186 37.60 30.22 -15.18
CA PRO A 186 38.12 30.10 -13.83
C PRO A 186 37.64 28.78 -13.19
N LEU A 187 38.42 28.27 -12.24
CA LEU A 187 38.16 26.98 -11.58
C LEU A 187 36.82 26.95 -10.85
N ILE A 188 36.37 28.08 -10.29
CA ILE A 188 35.04 28.21 -9.65
C ILE A 188 33.89 27.93 -10.62
N GLU A 189 34.00 28.41 -11.86
CA GLU A 189 32.99 28.21 -12.90
C GLU A 189 33.03 26.77 -13.40
N ALA A 190 34.23 26.24 -13.60
CA ALA A 190 34.42 24.85 -14.00
C ALA A 190 33.82 23.88 -12.97
N LEU A 191 34.01 24.14 -11.67
CA LEU A 191 33.39 23.37 -10.59
C LEU A 191 31.88 23.53 -10.59
N ARG A 192 31.36 24.76 -10.66
CA ARG A 192 29.91 25.01 -10.67
C ARG A 192 29.21 24.24 -11.79
N TYR A 193 29.68 24.37 -13.03
CA TYR A 193 29.09 23.66 -14.18
C TYR A 193 29.25 22.14 -14.08
N THR A 194 30.38 21.66 -13.55
CA THR A 194 30.62 20.23 -13.33
C THR A 194 29.67 19.64 -12.30
N THR A 195 29.43 20.35 -11.20
CA THR A 195 28.50 19.90 -10.15
C THR A 195 27.04 20.04 -10.58
N GLU A 196 26.69 21.11 -11.33
CA GLU A 196 25.34 21.33 -11.85
C GLU A 196 24.92 20.25 -12.85
N LEU A 197 25.81 19.85 -13.77
CA LEU A 197 25.56 18.74 -14.71
C LEU A 197 25.43 17.38 -14.03
N ALA A 198 25.91 17.25 -12.80
CA ALA A 198 25.82 16.03 -12.01
C ALA A 198 24.79 16.14 -10.87
N ASP A 199 23.89 17.14 -10.94
CA ASP A 199 22.86 17.42 -9.93
C ASP A 199 23.41 17.45 -8.49
N SER A 200 24.52 18.15 -8.32
CA SER A 200 25.26 18.25 -7.06
C SER A 200 25.52 19.72 -6.72
N LYS A 201 25.57 20.03 -5.42
CA LYS A 201 26.02 21.31 -4.89
C LYS A 201 27.42 21.17 -4.32
N TYR A 202 28.15 22.28 -4.22
CA TYR A 202 29.42 22.31 -3.50
C TYR A 202 29.34 23.31 -2.34
N LYS A 203 30.04 22.99 -1.26
CA LYS A 203 30.26 23.87 -0.12
C LYS A 203 31.75 24.12 0.03
N VAL A 204 32.12 25.40 0.20
CA VAL A 204 33.51 25.78 0.49
C VAL A 204 33.71 25.69 2.00
N GLU A 205 34.63 24.83 2.42
CA GLU A 205 35.09 24.69 3.81
C GLU A 205 36.46 25.37 3.95
N PRO A 206 36.94 25.68 5.17
CA PRO A 206 38.20 26.41 5.39
C PRO A 206 39.47 25.75 4.80
N LYS A 207 39.41 24.48 4.38
CA LYS A 207 40.56 23.73 3.82
C LYS A 207 40.25 22.94 2.53
N ALA A 208 38.99 22.81 2.14
CA ALA A 208 38.58 21.95 1.04
C ALA A 208 37.25 22.42 0.44
N VAL A 209 36.95 21.95 -0.77
CA VAL A 209 35.62 22.07 -1.36
C VAL A 209 34.94 20.70 -1.24
N VAL A 210 33.82 20.67 -0.51
CA VAL A 210 33.04 19.45 -0.31
C VAL A 210 31.89 19.42 -1.30
N ILE A 211 31.78 18.34 -2.06
CA ILE A 211 30.70 18.13 -3.03
C ILE A 211 29.62 17.27 -2.39
N LEU A 212 28.42 17.84 -2.34
CA LEU A 212 27.21 17.25 -1.80
C LEU A 212 26.30 16.94 -2.98
N ILE A 213 25.93 15.68 -3.20
CA ILE A 213 24.91 15.42 -4.23
C ILE A 213 23.57 15.93 -3.69
N LEU A 214 22.79 16.58 -4.56
CA LEU A 214 21.35 16.59 -4.41
C LEU A 214 20.85 15.21 -4.86
N THR A 215 21.29 14.13 -4.21
CA THR A 215 20.54 12.89 -4.37
C THR A 215 19.18 13.29 -3.87
N SER A 216 18.17 13.21 -4.77
CA SER A 216 16.76 13.49 -4.50
C SER A 216 16.55 13.32 -3.01
N PRO A 217 16.22 14.42 -2.28
CA PRO A 217 16.44 14.50 -0.85
C PRO A 217 16.05 13.16 -0.29
N THR A 218 16.93 12.50 0.48
CA THR A 218 16.47 11.43 1.36
C THR A 218 15.32 12.09 2.09
N ALA A 219 14.11 11.79 1.62
CA ALA A 219 12.93 12.54 1.93
C ALA A 219 12.91 12.58 3.45
N GLU A 220 12.88 13.76 4.06
CA GLU A 220 12.75 13.77 5.50
C GLU A 220 11.39 13.14 5.78
N LEU A 221 11.43 11.89 6.26
CA LEU A 221 10.24 11.06 6.37
C LEU A 221 9.62 11.35 7.73
N TYR A 222 8.48 11.99 7.73
CA TYR A 222 7.65 12.16 8.91
C TYR A 222 6.70 10.98 9.02
N THR A 223 6.33 10.62 10.24
CA THR A 223 5.32 9.58 10.50
C THR A 223 4.12 10.21 11.17
N ASN A 224 3.01 10.29 10.46
CA ASN A 224 1.75 10.82 10.98
C ASN A 224 0.71 9.71 11.12
N VAL A 225 -0.14 9.86 12.13
CA VAL A 225 -1.27 8.96 12.38
C VAL A 225 -2.55 9.75 12.15
N PHE A 226 -3.30 9.34 11.13
CA PHE A 226 -4.57 9.93 10.76
C PHE A 226 -5.72 9.03 11.25
N GLN A 227 -6.81 9.64 11.70
CA GLN A 227 -8.06 8.93 11.95
C GLN A 227 -8.87 8.95 10.65
N VAL A 228 -9.18 7.77 10.10
CA VAL A 228 -9.87 7.66 8.81
C VAL A 228 -11.04 6.69 8.93
N SER A 229 -12.11 6.95 8.19
CA SER A 229 -13.30 6.08 8.19
C SER A 229 -12.96 4.64 7.78
N PRO A 230 -13.70 3.62 8.26
CA PRO A 230 -13.64 2.25 7.75
C PRO A 230 -13.77 2.11 6.23
N THR A 231 -14.40 3.09 5.57
CA THR A 231 -14.57 3.17 4.11
C THR A 231 -13.39 3.78 3.37
N PHE A 232 -12.31 4.20 4.04
CA PHE A 232 -11.10 4.77 3.42
C PHE A 232 -10.52 3.88 2.32
N MET A 233 -10.56 2.55 2.50
CA MET A 233 -10.04 1.59 1.51
C MET A 233 -10.78 1.63 0.16
N ASN A 234 -11.96 2.25 0.08
CA ASN A 234 -12.74 2.34 -1.15
C ASN A 234 -12.24 3.44 -2.11
N ILE A 235 -11.43 4.39 -1.62
CA ILE A 235 -10.93 5.54 -2.40
C ILE A 235 -9.99 5.11 -3.54
N GLY A 236 -9.24 4.02 -3.35
CA GLY A 236 -8.25 3.53 -4.32
C GLY A 236 -8.82 2.67 -5.45
N GLY A 237 -10.15 2.50 -5.50
CA GLY A 237 -10.78 1.45 -6.30
C GLY A 237 -10.59 0.06 -5.68
N HIS A 238 -11.44 -0.90 -6.06
CA HIS A 238 -11.49 -2.23 -5.43
C HIS A 238 -10.26 -3.13 -5.70
N ASP A 239 -9.28 -2.65 -6.47
CA ASP A 239 -8.03 -3.35 -6.76
C ASP A 239 -6.93 -3.04 -5.74
N ALA A 240 -7.06 -1.97 -4.95
CA ALA A 240 -6.08 -1.57 -3.96
C ALA A 240 -6.20 -2.42 -2.68
N LYS A 241 -5.23 -3.31 -2.46
CA LYS A 241 -5.18 -4.23 -1.31
C LYS A 241 -4.55 -3.59 -0.08
N THR A 242 -3.77 -2.53 -0.27
CA THR A 242 -3.01 -1.87 0.78
C THR A 242 -3.30 -0.37 0.82
N ALA A 243 -3.20 0.23 2.01
CA ALA A 243 -3.32 1.68 2.16
C ALA A 243 -2.29 2.45 1.31
N LEU A 244 -1.13 1.84 1.08
CA LEU A 244 -0.10 2.35 0.17
C LEU A 244 -0.61 2.46 -1.27
N GLU A 245 -1.24 1.41 -1.78
CA GLU A 245 -1.81 1.40 -3.13
C GLU A 245 -2.96 2.39 -3.27
N VAL A 246 -3.81 2.52 -2.24
CA VAL A 246 -4.92 3.48 -2.21
C VAL A 246 -4.40 4.92 -2.36
N LEU A 247 -3.42 5.30 -1.54
CA LEU A 247 -2.83 6.63 -1.58
C LEU A 247 -2.06 6.88 -2.88
N THR A 248 -1.37 5.86 -3.39
CA THR A 248 -0.64 5.96 -4.68
C THR A 248 -1.60 6.20 -5.85
N HIS A 249 -2.74 5.50 -5.89
CA HIS A 249 -3.78 5.73 -6.89
C HIS A 249 -4.41 7.12 -6.76
N ALA A 250 -4.52 7.65 -5.54
CA ALA A 250 -4.99 9.00 -5.28
C ALA A 250 -3.97 10.10 -5.65
N GLY A 251 -2.78 9.73 -6.16
CA GLY A 251 -1.75 10.67 -6.62
C GLY A 251 -0.67 10.99 -5.59
N VAL A 252 -0.67 10.32 -4.43
CA VAL A 252 0.39 10.44 -3.41
C VAL A 252 1.61 9.65 -3.87
N THR A 253 2.77 10.29 -3.89
CA THR A 253 4.03 9.60 -4.25
C THR A 253 4.77 9.15 -3.00
N PHE A 254 5.40 7.98 -3.05
CA PHE A 254 6.16 7.41 -1.93
C PHE A 254 7.66 7.30 -2.28
N PRO A 255 8.54 8.05 -1.62
CA PRO A 255 9.99 7.94 -1.78
C PRO A 255 10.55 6.69 -1.07
N GLN A 256 11.84 6.38 -1.27
CA GLN A 256 12.47 5.24 -0.62
C GLN A 256 12.41 5.36 0.92
N GLY A 257 11.84 4.34 1.57
CA GLY A 257 11.59 4.32 3.02
C GLY A 257 10.21 4.83 3.46
N GLY A 258 9.40 5.37 2.53
CA GLY A 258 8.01 5.72 2.77
C GLY A 258 7.13 4.48 2.91
N SER A 259 6.07 4.57 3.72
CA SER A 259 5.13 3.46 3.95
C SER A 259 3.76 3.98 4.36
N ALA A 260 2.70 3.26 4.05
CA ALA A 260 1.36 3.53 4.58
C ALA A 260 0.71 2.24 5.08
N ILE A 261 0.21 2.27 6.31
CA ILE A 261 -0.40 1.12 6.99
C ILE A 261 -1.75 1.57 7.53
N TYR A 262 -2.80 0.82 7.23
CA TYR A 262 -4.13 1.06 7.78
C TYR A 262 -4.51 -0.05 8.76
N ASN A 263 -4.94 0.35 9.96
CA ASN A 263 -5.51 -0.55 10.94
C ASN A 263 -7.03 -0.39 10.97
N ARG A 264 -7.75 -1.45 10.55
CA ARG A 264 -9.22 -1.47 10.49
C ARG A 264 -9.88 -1.49 11.86
N GLU A 265 -9.27 -2.13 12.86
CA GLU A 265 -9.84 -2.23 14.21
C GLU A 265 -9.85 -0.88 14.92
N THR A 266 -8.78 -0.09 14.76
CA THR A 266 -8.63 1.21 15.40
C THR A 266 -8.96 2.39 14.49
N SER A 267 -9.30 2.13 13.22
CA SER A 267 -9.57 3.15 12.20
C SER A 267 -8.41 4.15 12.00
N GLN A 268 -7.18 3.67 12.14
CA GLN A 268 -5.97 4.49 12.08
C GLN A 268 -5.16 4.23 10.81
N LEU A 269 -4.82 5.30 10.09
CA LEU A 269 -3.91 5.30 8.97
C LEU A 269 -2.56 5.88 9.42
N ILE A 270 -1.53 5.03 9.46
CA ILE A 270 -0.16 5.41 9.81
C ILE A 270 0.61 5.59 8.51
N VAL A 271 0.97 6.83 8.19
CA VAL A 271 1.72 7.16 6.98
C VAL A 271 3.10 7.69 7.36
N ARG A 272 4.12 7.12 6.70
CA ARG A 272 5.48 7.60 6.70
C ARG A 272 5.81 8.15 5.31
N ASN A 273 5.94 9.47 5.18
CA ASN A 273 6.22 10.12 3.89
C ASN A 273 6.88 11.52 4.10
N THR A 274 7.23 12.23 3.02
CA THR A 274 7.65 13.64 3.08
C THR A 274 6.52 14.53 3.61
N GLU A 275 6.87 15.64 4.24
CA GLU A 275 5.93 16.66 4.73
C GLU A 275 4.94 17.11 3.64
N ASP A 276 5.42 17.48 2.44
CA ASP A 276 4.57 17.91 1.33
C ASP A 276 3.50 16.86 0.92
N GLN A 277 3.88 15.58 0.96
CA GLN A 277 2.96 14.49 0.63
C GLN A 277 2.00 14.19 1.78
N ILE A 278 2.41 14.42 3.02
CA ILE A 278 1.55 14.31 4.20
C ILE A 278 0.48 15.41 4.20
N GLU A 279 0.82 16.64 3.82
CA GLU A 279 -0.13 17.74 3.65
C GLU A 279 -1.14 17.42 2.53
N LEU A 280 -0.68 16.82 1.42
CA LEU A 280 -1.56 16.36 0.35
C LEU A 280 -2.51 15.24 0.81
N ILE A 281 -2.03 14.32 1.66
CA ILE A 281 -2.87 13.27 2.27
C ILE A 281 -3.90 13.90 3.21
N GLU A 282 -3.51 14.87 4.03
CA GLU A 282 -4.43 15.57 4.93
C GLU A 282 -5.54 16.27 4.13
N ALA A 283 -5.20 16.99 3.07
CA ALA A 283 -6.18 17.61 2.17
C ALA A 283 -7.08 16.57 1.48
N LEU A 284 -6.54 15.42 1.07
CA LEU A 284 -7.31 14.32 0.48
C LEU A 284 -8.27 13.71 1.51
N LEU A 285 -7.81 13.53 2.74
CA LEU A 285 -8.62 13.01 3.84
C LEU A 285 -9.69 14.01 4.27
N ASP A 286 -9.41 15.31 4.28
CA ASP A 286 -10.40 16.34 4.59
C ASP A 286 -11.48 16.37 3.50
N SER A 287 -11.10 16.41 2.22
CA SER A 287 -12.04 16.37 1.09
C SER A 287 -12.86 15.06 1.00
N GLY A 288 -12.28 13.94 1.42
CA GLY A 288 -12.96 12.64 1.52
C GLY A 288 -13.78 12.49 2.80
N SER A 289 -13.38 13.15 3.89
CA SER A 289 -14.11 13.18 5.16
C SER A 289 -15.34 14.07 5.08
N ASP A 290 -15.35 15.08 4.20
CA ASP A 290 -16.58 15.80 3.86
C ASP A 290 -17.57 14.91 3.07
N GLN A 291 -17.10 13.89 2.35
CA GLN A 291 -17.98 12.86 1.75
C GLN A 291 -18.35 11.73 2.73
N ALA A 292 -17.49 11.39 3.69
CA ALA A 292 -17.78 10.38 4.72
C ALA A 292 -18.64 10.92 5.87
N ALA A 293 -18.50 12.21 6.21
CA ALA A 293 -19.37 12.94 7.13
C ALA A 293 -20.71 13.31 6.48
N ALA A 294 -20.82 13.18 5.16
CA ALA A 294 -22.04 13.29 4.38
C ALA A 294 -22.55 11.93 3.85
N MET A 295 -22.06 10.79 4.36
CA MET A 295 -22.81 9.54 4.17
C MET A 295 -24.03 9.61 5.08
N ASP A 296 -25.19 9.77 4.46
CA ASP A 296 -26.48 9.62 5.13
C ASP A 296 -26.45 8.32 5.96
N PRO A 297 -26.78 8.36 7.27
CA PRO A 297 -26.93 7.17 8.10
C PRO A 297 -27.77 6.06 7.43
N GLU A 298 -28.71 6.44 6.56
CA GLU A 298 -29.50 5.50 5.76
C GLU A 298 -28.67 4.72 4.72
N MET A 299 -27.72 5.38 4.03
CA MET A 299 -26.83 4.73 3.06
C MET A 299 -25.86 3.76 3.74
N GLU A 300 -25.32 4.13 4.91
CA GLU A 300 -24.43 3.23 5.66
C GLU A 300 -25.18 1.99 6.14
N ALA A 301 -26.42 2.15 6.60
CA ALA A 301 -27.29 1.03 6.94
C ALA A 301 -27.59 0.14 5.72
N TYR A 302 -27.79 0.73 4.54
CA TYR A 302 -28.03 -0.01 3.29
C TYR A 302 -26.81 -0.84 2.86
N LEU A 303 -25.61 -0.26 2.90
CA LEU A 303 -24.36 -0.98 2.57
C LEU A 303 -24.10 -2.14 3.53
N ARG A 304 -24.31 -1.93 4.83
CA ARG A 304 -24.16 -3.00 5.83
C ARG A 304 -25.11 -4.17 5.57
N ARG A 305 -26.32 -3.92 5.07
CA ARG A 305 -27.28 -4.98 4.70
C ARG A 305 -26.84 -5.78 3.48
N ILE A 306 -26.23 -5.13 2.49
CA ILE A 306 -25.64 -5.83 1.33
C ILE A 306 -24.55 -6.82 1.77
N GLU A 307 -23.78 -6.45 2.80
CA GLU A 307 -22.70 -7.27 3.36
C GLU A 307 -23.19 -8.32 4.36
N SER A 308 -24.27 -8.07 5.11
CA SER A 308 -24.77 -9.01 6.14
C SER A 308 -25.53 -10.21 5.57
N ILE A 309 -26.15 -10.05 4.39
CA ILE A 309 -26.86 -11.15 3.73
C ILE A 309 -25.85 -12.12 3.11
N THR A 310 -25.68 -13.29 3.74
CA THR A 310 -24.81 -14.36 3.22
C THR A 310 -25.62 -15.38 2.43
N LEU A 311 -25.11 -15.75 1.25
CA LEU A 311 -25.71 -16.74 0.38
C LEU A 311 -25.03 -18.10 0.63
N PRO A 312 -25.73 -19.08 1.23
CA PRO A 312 -25.09 -20.36 1.61
C PRO A 312 -24.66 -21.16 0.39
N SER A 313 -25.45 -21.17 -0.68
CA SER A 313 -25.08 -21.77 -1.96
C SER A 313 -25.84 -21.12 -3.11
N VAL A 314 -25.14 -20.88 -4.21
CA VAL A 314 -25.67 -20.35 -5.46
C VAL A 314 -25.07 -21.15 -6.61
N GLU A 315 -25.90 -21.64 -7.53
CA GLU A 315 -25.45 -22.29 -8.75
C GLU A 315 -26.27 -21.77 -9.93
N LEU A 316 -25.64 -20.96 -10.77
CA LEU A 316 -26.18 -20.46 -12.02
C LEU A 316 -25.42 -21.10 -13.17
N VAL A 317 -26.19 -21.67 -14.08
CA VAL A 317 -25.71 -22.38 -15.27
C VAL A 317 -26.58 -21.89 -16.41
N ASP A 318 -25.92 -21.32 -17.42
CA ASP A 318 -26.50 -20.61 -18.55
C ASP A 318 -27.66 -19.68 -18.17
N ALA A 319 -27.47 -18.93 -17.07
CA ALA A 319 -28.50 -18.04 -16.56
C ALA A 319 -28.43 -16.68 -17.25
N PRO A 320 -29.51 -16.19 -17.89
CA PRO A 320 -29.58 -14.80 -18.33
C PRO A 320 -29.37 -13.85 -17.14
N ILE A 321 -28.70 -12.72 -17.35
CA ILE A 321 -28.42 -11.75 -16.27
C ILE A 321 -29.68 -11.28 -15.53
N MET A 322 -30.81 -11.21 -16.24
CA MET A 322 -32.11 -10.83 -15.68
C MET A 322 -32.63 -11.88 -14.71
N ASP A 323 -32.47 -13.15 -15.06
CA ASP A 323 -32.87 -14.28 -14.21
C ASP A 323 -31.95 -14.37 -13.00
N ALA A 324 -30.64 -14.13 -13.17
CA ALA A 324 -29.68 -14.04 -12.09
C ALA A 324 -30.03 -12.91 -11.10
N ALA A 325 -30.31 -11.69 -11.60
CA ALA A 325 -30.72 -10.56 -10.78
C ALA A 325 -32.02 -10.85 -10.01
N ALA A 326 -33.02 -11.44 -10.67
CA ALA A 326 -34.28 -11.84 -10.02
C ALA A 326 -34.07 -12.93 -8.95
N PHE A 327 -33.15 -13.87 -9.19
CA PHE A 327 -32.76 -14.88 -8.21
C PHE A 327 -32.15 -14.23 -6.96
N PHE A 328 -31.16 -13.34 -7.13
CA PHE A 328 -30.53 -12.63 -6.01
C PHE A 328 -31.52 -11.72 -5.27
N GLN A 329 -32.43 -11.06 -5.99
CA GLN A 329 -33.51 -10.28 -5.39
C GLN A 329 -34.34 -11.15 -4.43
N ARG A 330 -34.78 -12.32 -4.88
CA ARG A 330 -35.59 -13.22 -4.05
C ARG A 330 -34.80 -13.75 -2.85
N ARG A 331 -33.56 -14.17 -3.07
CA ARG A 331 -32.67 -14.65 -1.99
C ARG A 331 -32.38 -13.57 -0.96
N SER A 332 -32.22 -12.32 -1.39
CA SER A 332 -32.03 -11.20 -0.49
C SER A 332 -33.23 -11.04 0.47
N VAL A 333 -34.46 -11.19 -0.02
CA VAL A 333 -35.66 -11.12 0.82
C VAL A 333 -35.74 -12.28 1.81
N GLU A 334 -35.38 -13.49 1.37
CA GLU A 334 -35.42 -14.71 2.19
C GLU A 334 -34.38 -14.71 3.32
N LEU A 335 -33.18 -14.17 3.04
CA LEU A 335 -32.01 -14.27 3.92
C LEU A 335 -31.72 -12.98 4.71
N ASP A 336 -32.49 -11.90 4.47
CA ASP A 336 -32.43 -10.67 5.26
C ASP A 336 -33.14 -10.85 6.61
N VAL A 337 -32.37 -11.36 7.58
CA VAL A 337 -32.82 -11.59 8.96
C VAL A 337 -32.80 -10.30 9.78
N ASP A 338 -31.95 -9.34 9.39
CA ASP A 338 -31.74 -8.08 10.11
C ASP A 338 -32.91 -7.10 9.94
N GLU A 339 -33.66 -7.18 8.83
CA GLU A 339 -34.85 -6.36 8.58
C GLU A 339 -36.15 -7.07 9.05
N PRO A 340 -36.80 -6.58 10.11
CA PRO A 340 -38.06 -7.14 10.59
C PRO A 340 -39.27 -6.75 9.74
N ASP A 341 -39.22 -5.64 8.99
CA ASP A 341 -40.34 -5.19 8.16
C ASP A 341 -40.36 -5.95 6.81
N PRO A 342 -41.37 -6.79 6.55
CA PRO A 342 -41.44 -7.56 5.30
C PRO A 342 -41.53 -6.69 4.04
N ALA A 343 -42.00 -5.44 4.15
CA ALA A 343 -42.05 -4.52 3.00
C ALA A 343 -40.68 -3.92 2.66
N LYS A 344 -39.73 -3.98 3.60
CA LYS A 344 -38.37 -3.44 3.45
C LYS A 344 -37.32 -4.53 3.30
N LYS A 345 -37.69 -5.81 3.44
CA LYS A 345 -36.76 -6.95 3.31
C LYS A 345 -36.12 -7.01 1.93
N GLY A 346 -34.86 -7.42 1.94
CA GLY A 346 -34.09 -7.64 0.72
C GLY A 346 -33.59 -6.35 0.10
N ILE A 347 -32.93 -6.50 -1.04
CA ILE A 347 -32.16 -5.46 -1.69
C ILE A 347 -32.67 -5.31 -3.10
N ASN A 348 -33.07 -4.11 -3.49
CA ASN A 348 -33.51 -3.84 -4.85
C ASN A 348 -32.33 -3.90 -5.82
N ILE A 349 -32.38 -4.83 -6.77
CA ILE A 349 -31.34 -5.09 -7.76
C ILE A 349 -31.88 -4.73 -9.13
N VAL A 350 -31.19 -3.81 -9.81
CA VAL A 350 -31.58 -3.30 -11.12
C VAL A 350 -30.50 -3.63 -12.13
N VAL A 351 -30.87 -4.26 -13.24
CA VAL A 351 -29.96 -4.46 -14.36
C VAL A 351 -30.05 -3.26 -15.30
N ALA A 352 -28.93 -2.57 -15.53
CA ALA A 352 -28.89 -1.41 -16.40
C ALA A 352 -29.25 -1.77 -17.85
N SER A 353 -29.81 -0.80 -18.56
CA SER A 353 -30.15 -0.98 -19.97
C SER A 353 -28.88 -0.96 -20.84
N GLY A 354 -28.74 -1.91 -21.77
CA GLY A 354 -27.60 -2.01 -22.69
C GLY A 354 -27.25 -3.44 -23.05
N GLY A 355 -26.05 -3.65 -23.61
CA GLY A 355 -25.56 -4.96 -24.08
C GLY A 355 -25.35 -6.02 -22.98
N ILE A 356 -25.47 -5.64 -21.71
CA ILE A 356 -25.47 -6.59 -20.58
C ILE A 356 -26.75 -7.42 -20.52
N ARG A 357 -27.89 -6.92 -21.02
CA ARG A 357 -29.19 -7.60 -20.85
C ARG A 357 -29.26 -8.98 -21.53
N ASP A 358 -28.45 -9.18 -22.56
CA ASP A 358 -28.34 -10.43 -23.30
C ASP A 358 -27.19 -11.32 -22.77
N ALA A 359 -26.49 -10.89 -21.72
CA ALA A 359 -25.42 -11.65 -21.11
C ALA A 359 -25.96 -12.88 -20.38
N VAL A 360 -25.22 -13.97 -20.53
CA VAL A 360 -25.43 -15.24 -19.83
C VAL A 360 -24.29 -15.41 -18.84
N VAL A 361 -24.60 -15.82 -17.62
CA VAL A 361 -23.64 -15.96 -16.53
C VAL A 361 -23.63 -17.38 -15.99
N ASN A 362 -22.42 -17.86 -15.70
CA ASN A 362 -22.15 -19.14 -15.07
C ASN A 362 -21.42 -18.87 -13.76
N LEU A 363 -21.96 -19.30 -12.63
CA LEU A 363 -21.30 -19.12 -11.33
C LEU A 363 -21.77 -20.16 -10.33
N LYS A 364 -20.83 -20.66 -9.53
CA LYS A 364 -21.11 -21.49 -8.37
C LYS A 364 -20.46 -20.84 -7.14
N LEU A 365 -21.24 -20.40 -6.17
CA LEU A 365 -20.74 -19.72 -4.98
C LEU A 365 -21.22 -20.47 -3.73
N THR A 366 -20.38 -20.50 -2.70
CA THR A 366 -20.68 -21.14 -1.43
C THR A 366 -20.29 -20.19 -0.31
N ASP A 367 -21.24 -19.90 0.59
CA ASP A 367 -21.07 -19.02 1.74
C ASP A 367 -20.51 -17.63 1.38
N VAL A 368 -21.11 -16.98 0.37
CA VAL A 368 -20.63 -15.69 -0.17
C VAL A 368 -21.62 -14.57 0.16
N PRO A 369 -21.16 -13.40 0.63
CA PRO A 369 -22.02 -12.23 0.81
C PRO A 369 -22.71 -11.80 -0.48
N LEU A 370 -23.94 -11.29 -0.36
CA LEU A 370 -24.76 -10.88 -1.50
C LEU A 370 -24.07 -9.83 -2.38
N GLY A 371 -23.43 -8.82 -1.78
CA GLY A 371 -22.68 -7.81 -2.53
C GLY A 371 -21.58 -8.38 -3.41
N GLU A 372 -20.86 -9.39 -2.89
CA GLU A 372 -19.79 -10.05 -3.62
C GLU A 372 -20.32 -10.94 -4.74
N ALA A 373 -21.43 -11.66 -4.51
CA ALA A 373 -22.11 -12.43 -5.54
C ALA A 373 -22.61 -11.55 -6.70
N LEU A 374 -23.22 -10.39 -6.39
CA LEU A 374 -23.68 -9.42 -7.40
C LEU A 374 -22.51 -8.84 -8.19
N ARG A 375 -21.38 -8.58 -7.54
CA ARG A 375 -20.15 -8.13 -8.19
C ARG A 375 -19.61 -9.16 -9.18
N TYR A 376 -19.52 -10.43 -8.79
CA TYR A 376 -19.07 -11.50 -9.69
C TYR A 376 -20.01 -11.66 -10.88
N THR A 377 -21.31 -11.59 -10.63
CA THR A 377 -22.33 -11.64 -11.67
C THR A 377 -22.18 -10.47 -12.66
N ALA A 378 -21.95 -9.26 -12.15
CA ALA A 378 -21.72 -8.07 -12.98
C ALA A 378 -20.46 -8.22 -13.85
N GLU A 379 -19.36 -8.71 -13.27
CA GLU A 379 -18.09 -8.92 -13.97
C GLU A 379 -18.21 -9.97 -15.08
N LEU A 380 -18.90 -11.08 -14.83
CA LEU A 380 -19.16 -12.12 -15.84
C LEU A 380 -20.04 -11.62 -16.99
N ALA A 381 -21.02 -10.76 -16.68
CA ALA A 381 -21.81 -10.06 -17.70
C ALA A 381 -21.01 -8.97 -18.46
N GLY A 382 -19.75 -8.75 -18.08
CA GLY A 382 -18.84 -7.75 -18.63
C GLY A 382 -19.01 -6.35 -18.04
N GLY A 383 -19.97 -6.14 -17.14
CA GLY A 383 -20.34 -4.87 -16.53
C GLY A 383 -19.61 -4.53 -15.24
N GLY A 384 -20.11 -3.49 -14.57
CA GLY A 384 -19.73 -3.12 -13.22
C GLY A 384 -20.90 -3.17 -12.25
N LEU A 385 -20.60 -3.13 -10.95
CA LEU A 385 -21.56 -3.00 -9.87
C LEU A 385 -21.53 -1.57 -9.34
N ARG A 386 -22.70 -0.94 -9.22
CA ARG A 386 -22.88 0.34 -8.54
C ARG A 386 -23.91 0.20 -7.43
N VAL A 387 -23.65 0.82 -6.29
CA VAL A 387 -24.62 0.91 -5.20
C VAL A 387 -25.13 2.34 -5.14
N ASP A 388 -26.42 2.52 -5.38
CA ASP A 388 -27.16 3.76 -5.18
C ASP A 388 -27.94 3.70 -3.85
N GLU A 389 -28.54 4.82 -3.43
CA GLU A 389 -29.22 4.99 -2.13
C GLU A 389 -30.26 3.90 -1.81
N SER A 390 -30.94 3.39 -2.84
CA SER A 390 -32.02 2.41 -2.67
C SER A 390 -31.96 1.26 -3.65
N ALA A 391 -30.88 1.14 -4.43
CA ALA A 391 -30.76 0.10 -5.45
C ALA A 391 -29.31 -0.27 -5.72
N VAL A 392 -29.07 -1.55 -5.95
CA VAL A 392 -27.83 -2.06 -6.51
C VAL A 392 -28.01 -2.21 -8.01
N VAL A 393 -27.21 -1.47 -8.79
CA VAL A 393 -27.28 -1.46 -10.24
C VAL A 393 -26.17 -2.33 -10.83
N ILE A 394 -26.54 -3.32 -11.63
CA ILE A 394 -25.64 -4.19 -12.41
C ILE A 394 -25.60 -3.67 -13.84
N GLY A 395 -24.49 -3.10 -14.29
CA GLY A 395 -24.51 -2.41 -15.57
C GLY A 395 -23.24 -1.70 -16.01
N TYR A 396 -23.30 -1.16 -17.24
CA TYR A 396 -22.36 -0.15 -17.71
C TYR A 396 -22.97 1.23 -17.46
N ASP A 397 -22.29 2.08 -16.71
CA ASP A 397 -22.53 3.51 -16.76
C ASP A 397 -21.53 4.14 -17.76
N LYS A 398 -21.99 5.08 -18.58
CA LYS A 398 -21.09 5.89 -19.43
C LYS A 398 -20.26 6.87 -18.61
N SER A 399 -20.68 7.14 -17.37
CA SER A 399 -20.03 8.08 -16.46
C SER A 399 -18.86 7.47 -15.67
N THR A 400 -18.85 6.14 -15.50
CA THR A 400 -17.68 5.45 -14.96
C THR A 400 -16.70 5.18 -16.09
N PRO A 401 -15.46 5.72 -16.03
CA PRO A 401 -14.45 5.38 -17.01
C PRO A 401 -14.33 3.85 -17.01
N ARG A 402 -14.46 3.25 -18.19
CA ARG A 402 -14.14 1.83 -18.39
C ARG A 402 -12.78 1.62 -17.75
N SER A 403 -12.71 0.94 -16.59
CA SER A 403 -11.41 0.60 -16.02
C SER A 403 -10.70 -0.19 -17.11
N PRO A 404 -9.59 0.32 -17.69
CA PRO A 404 -8.83 -0.42 -18.68
C PRO A 404 -8.37 -1.78 -18.12
N GLY A 405 -8.41 -1.91 -16.79
CA GLY A 405 -8.16 -3.12 -16.01
C GLY A 405 -9.23 -4.20 -16.12
N GLY A 406 -10.50 -3.97 -16.47
CA GLY A 406 -11.54 -5.02 -16.40
C GLY A 406 -11.27 -6.23 -17.30
N LEU A 407 -10.92 -6.00 -18.58
CA LEU A 407 -10.57 -7.07 -19.51
C LEU A 407 -9.18 -7.65 -19.22
N ALA A 408 -8.24 -6.82 -18.74
CA ALA A 408 -6.90 -7.27 -18.36
C ALA A 408 -6.92 -8.13 -17.08
N ALA A 409 -7.77 -7.78 -16.12
CA ALA A 409 -7.99 -8.49 -14.87
C ALA A 409 -8.73 -9.80 -15.10
N ALA A 410 -9.76 -9.82 -15.95
CA ALA A 410 -10.41 -11.06 -16.38
C ALA A 410 -9.41 -12.00 -17.06
N LYS A 411 -8.56 -11.48 -17.97
CA LYS A 411 -7.47 -12.27 -18.59
C LYS A 411 -6.45 -12.77 -17.56
N ALA A 412 -6.04 -11.94 -16.62
CA ALA A 412 -5.10 -12.33 -15.57
C ALA A 412 -5.68 -13.42 -14.65
N LYS A 413 -6.98 -13.37 -14.34
CA LYS A 413 -7.69 -14.40 -13.58
C LYS A 413 -7.78 -15.72 -14.37
N ILE A 414 -8.10 -15.66 -15.66
CA ILE A 414 -8.09 -16.84 -16.54
C ILE A 414 -6.68 -17.47 -16.56
N GLU A 415 -5.63 -16.66 -16.74
CA GLU A 415 -4.24 -17.15 -16.73
C GLU A 415 -3.85 -17.76 -15.37
N ALA A 416 -4.34 -17.19 -14.26
CA ALA A 416 -4.14 -17.77 -12.93
C ALA A 416 -4.83 -19.14 -12.78
N ASN A 417 -6.07 -19.28 -13.28
CA ASN A 417 -6.80 -20.54 -13.26
C ASN A 417 -6.12 -21.61 -14.15
N GLU A 418 -5.62 -21.23 -15.31
CA GLU A 418 -4.82 -22.11 -16.18
C GLU A 418 -3.51 -22.57 -15.52
N LYS A 419 -2.84 -21.67 -14.79
CA LYS A 419 -1.66 -22.02 -13.99
C LYS A 419 -2.00 -22.99 -12.87
N LYS A 420 -3.12 -22.81 -12.17
CA LYS A 420 -3.59 -23.76 -11.15
C LYS A 420 -3.86 -25.14 -11.75
N LEU A 421 -4.59 -25.20 -12.87
CA LEU A 421 -4.85 -26.45 -13.59
C LEU A 421 -3.58 -27.22 -13.97
N THR A 422 -2.52 -26.52 -14.38
CA THR A 422 -1.25 -27.15 -14.80
C THR A 422 -0.30 -27.45 -13.65
N SER A 423 -0.33 -26.67 -12.57
CA SER A 423 0.56 -26.81 -11.41
C SER A 423 0.08 -27.87 -10.40
N ILE A 424 -1.22 -28.09 -10.27
CA ILE A 424 -1.78 -29.05 -9.32
C ILE A 424 -1.59 -30.46 -9.88
N VAL A 425 -0.85 -31.30 -9.15
CA VAL A 425 -0.53 -32.68 -9.55
C VAL A 425 -1.27 -33.65 -8.64
N ILE A 426 -2.15 -34.47 -9.22
CA ILE A 426 -2.87 -35.55 -8.56
C ILE A 426 -2.00 -36.81 -8.60
N PRO A 427 -1.51 -37.30 -7.45
CA PRO A 427 -0.63 -38.46 -7.43
C PRO A 427 -1.31 -39.72 -7.96
N HIS A 428 -2.57 -39.96 -7.57
CA HIS A 428 -3.30 -41.19 -7.85
C HIS A 428 -4.76 -40.81 -8.12
N LEU A 429 -5.29 -41.16 -9.30
CA LEU A 429 -6.66 -40.89 -9.72
C LEU A 429 -7.26 -42.20 -10.25
N GLU A 430 -8.33 -42.67 -9.62
CA GLU A 430 -9.05 -43.88 -10.02
C GLU A 430 -10.55 -43.62 -9.94
N PHE A 431 -11.22 -43.70 -11.09
CA PHE A 431 -12.66 -43.70 -11.24
C PHE A 431 -13.08 -45.05 -11.76
N VAL A 432 -14.09 -45.62 -11.12
CA VAL A 432 -14.70 -46.90 -11.48
C VAL A 432 -16.20 -46.66 -11.51
N GLU A 433 -16.80 -46.78 -12.69
CA GLU A 433 -18.22 -46.55 -12.97
C GLU A 433 -18.72 -45.22 -12.36
N THR A 434 -17.89 -44.18 -12.35
CA THR A 434 -18.17 -42.93 -11.62
C THR A 434 -18.96 -41.96 -12.49
N ALA A 435 -20.04 -41.39 -11.98
CA ALA A 435 -20.82 -40.38 -12.72
C ALA A 435 -20.00 -39.09 -12.87
N LEU A 436 -20.23 -38.34 -13.96
CA LEU A 436 -19.53 -37.09 -14.22
C LEU A 436 -19.62 -36.08 -13.05
N PRO A 437 -20.79 -35.81 -12.44
CA PRO A 437 -20.89 -34.89 -11.30
C PRO A 437 -19.99 -35.30 -10.13
N ASP A 438 -19.99 -36.59 -9.79
CA ASP A 438 -19.18 -37.14 -8.69
C ASP A 438 -17.67 -37.05 -9.00
N ALA A 439 -17.30 -37.33 -10.26
CA ALA A 439 -15.92 -37.19 -10.72
C ALA A 439 -15.45 -35.73 -10.64
N LEU A 440 -16.31 -34.76 -11.00
CA LEU A 440 -16.00 -33.34 -10.92
C LEU A 440 -15.90 -32.84 -9.49
N GLU A 441 -16.78 -33.29 -8.59
CA GLU A 441 -16.71 -32.99 -7.16
C GLU A 441 -15.41 -33.53 -6.55
N PHE A 442 -15.01 -34.76 -6.91
CA PHE A 442 -13.73 -35.32 -6.50
C PHE A 442 -12.56 -34.46 -7.00
N LEU A 443 -12.55 -34.07 -8.28
CA LEU A 443 -11.52 -33.21 -8.84
C LEU A 443 -11.52 -31.81 -8.18
N GLN A 444 -12.70 -31.28 -7.83
CA GLN A 444 -12.84 -30.02 -7.09
C GLN A 444 -12.14 -30.11 -5.74
N GLN A 445 -12.44 -31.16 -4.96
CA GLN A 445 -11.83 -31.36 -3.66
C GLN A 445 -10.30 -31.54 -3.77
N ARG A 446 -9.83 -32.32 -4.75
CA ARG A 446 -8.39 -32.48 -4.99
C ARG A 446 -7.71 -31.18 -5.39
N SER A 447 -8.41 -30.30 -6.11
CA SER A 447 -7.88 -28.99 -6.46
C SER A 447 -7.61 -28.15 -5.22
N VAL A 448 -8.49 -28.21 -4.20
CA VAL A 448 -8.32 -27.48 -2.94
C VAL A 448 -7.18 -28.07 -2.11
N ASP A 449 -7.15 -29.41 -1.98
CA ASP A 449 -6.19 -30.11 -1.13
C ASP A 449 -4.75 -29.99 -1.64
N LEU A 450 -4.56 -29.95 -2.96
CA LEU A 450 -3.25 -30.03 -3.61
C LEU A 450 -2.77 -28.67 -4.17
N ASP A 451 -3.54 -27.59 -3.99
CA ASP A 451 -3.10 -26.22 -4.27
C ASP A 451 -2.18 -25.70 -3.16
N ILE A 452 -0.92 -26.15 -3.21
CA ILE A 452 0.13 -25.77 -2.26
C ILE A 452 0.73 -24.40 -2.56
N ASN A 453 0.53 -23.88 -3.78
CA ASN A 453 1.11 -22.61 -4.22
C ASN A 453 0.25 -21.41 -3.80
N GLU A 454 -1.03 -21.63 -3.47
CA GLU A 454 -1.93 -20.62 -2.93
C GLU A 454 -1.87 -20.61 -1.39
N PRO A 455 -1.32 -19.56 -0.74
CA PRO A 455 -1.26 -19.48 0.72
C PRO A 455 -2.62 -19.13 1.36
N ASP A 456 -3.52 -18.50 0.61
CA ASP A 456 -4.84 -18.09 1.09
C ASP A 456 -5.85 -19.23 0.94
N THR A 457 -6.35 -19.74 2.06
CA THR A 457 -7.31 -20.84 2.11
C THR A 457 -8.60 -20.55 1.34
N SER A 458 -9.04 -19.29 1.28
CA SER A 458 -10.27 -18.91 0.58
C SER A 458 -10.09 -18.84 -0.94
N LYS A 459 -8.85 -18.87 -1.43
CA LYS A 459 -8.53 -18.86 -2.86
C LYS A 459 -8.05 -20.22 -3.38
N LYS A 460 -7.97 -21.23 -2.52
CA LYS A 460 -7.46 -22.55 -2.89
C LYS A 460 -8.40 -23.27 -3.85
N GLY A 461 -7.78 -23.95 -4.81
CA GLY A 461 -8.50 -24.82 -5.74
C GLY A 461 -9.21 -24.05 -6.85
N LEU A 462 -10.09 -24.77 -7.54
CA LEU A 462 -10.81 -24.31 -8.71
C LEU A 462 -12.27 -24.67 -8.57
N ASN A 463 -13.13 -23.87 -9.17
CA ASN A 463 -14.56 -24.05 -9.09
C ASN A 463 -15.10 -24.60 -10.42
N PHE A 464 -15.79 -25.73 -10.38
CA PHE A 464 -16.34 -26.37 -11.58
C PHE A 464 -17.85 -26.12 -11.68
N VAL A 465 -18.30 -25.72 -12.86
CA VAL A 465 -19.70 -25.49 -13.21
C VAL A 465 -20.07 -26.43 -14.35
N LEU A 466 -21.11 -27.25 -14.16
CA LEU A 466 -21.56 -28.22 -15.16
C LEU A 466 -22.80 -27.71 -15.90
N ASP A 467 -22.66 -27.42 -17.19
CA ASP A 467 -23.77 -27.30 -18.11
C ASP A 467 -24.25 -28.69 -18.56
N THR A 468 -25.49 -29.02 -18.19
CA THR A 468 -26.10 -30.31 -18.55
C THR A 468 -26.79 -30.28 -19.91
N GLY A 469 -26.77 -29.15 -20.63
CA GLY A 469 -27.38 -28.98 -21.95
C GLY A 469 -28.90 -29.17 -21.98
N ARG A 470 -29.54 -29.36 -20.81
CA ARG A 470 -31.00 -29.48 -20.72
C ARG A 470 -31.57 -28.07 -20.67
N PRO A 471 -32.51 -27.69 -21.57
CA PRO A 471 -33.27 -26.48 -21.36
C PRO A 471 -33.95 -26.60 -19.99
N LYS A 472 -33.54 -25.77 -19.02
CA LYS A 472 -34.21 -25.67 -17.73
C LYS A 472 -35.67 -25.34 -18.04
N LYS A 473 -36.55 -26.34 -17.91
CA LYS A 473 -37.99 -26.15 -17.93
C LYS A 473 -38.26 -25.10 -16.86
N ARG A 474 -38.67 -23.89 -17.30
CA ARG A 474 -39.13 -22.79 -16.45
C ARG A 474 -39.87 -23.40 -15.26
N GLU A 475 -39.28 -23.31 -14.08
CA GLU A 475 -39.99 -23.58 -12.84
C GLU A 475 -41.03 -22.48 -12.71
N ALA A 476 -42.21 -22.76 -13.26
CA ALA A 476 -43.41 -22.01 -12.95
C ALA A 476 -43.63 -22.15 -11.45
N SER A 477 -43.60 -21.00 -10.79
CA SER A 477 -44.02 -20.76 -9.42
C SER A 477 -45.22 -21.63 -9.05
N ALA A 478 -45.10 -22.32 -7.91
CA ALA A 478 -46.21 -22.96 -7.23
C ALA A 478 -47.35 -21.94 -7.01
N GLY A 479 -48.52 -22.24 -7.55
CA GLY A 479 -49.72 -21.42 -7.42
C GLY A 479 -50.87 -21.90 -8.31
N ASP A 480 -51.33 -23.13 -8.13
CA ASP A 480 -52.76 -23.47 -8.04
C ASP A 480 -52.95 -25.00 -7.92
N PRO A 481 -53.62 -25.51 -6.86
CA PRO A 481 -54.04 -26.90 -6.80
C PRO A 481 -55.43 -27.00 -7.43
N LEU A 482 -55.59 -27.80 -8.50
CA LEU A 482 -56.78 -28.62 -8.81
C LEU A 482 -56.70 -29.25 -10.21
N ALA A 483 -57.19 -30.48 -10.29
CA ALA A 483 -57.30 -31.39 -11.45
C ALA A 483 -55.99 -32.11 -11.85
N GLY A 484 -55.86 -33.43 -11.86
CA GLY A 484 -56.86 -34.49 -11.90
C GLY A 484 -56.52 -35.42 -13.08
N GLY A 485 -55.83 -36.54 -12.79
CA GLY A 485 -55.87 -37.82 -13.52
C GLY A 485 -55.48 -37.86 -15.01
N GLY A 486 -54.36 -38.53 -15.32
CA GLY A 486 -54.06 -39.02 -16.67
C GLY A 486 -52.83 -39.91 -16.66
N PHE A 487 -53.03 -41.22 -16.77
CA PHE A 487 -51.99 -42.21 -17.02
C PHE A 487 -51.27 -41.93 -18.34
N ASP A 488 -49.93 -41.93 -18.33
CA ASP A 488 -49.16 -42.45 -19.46
C ASP A 488 -47.94 -43.22 -18.94
N SER A 489 -47.84 -44.47 -19.40
CA SER A 489 -46.81 -45.43 -19.06
C SER A 489 -45.91 -45.59 -20.29
N GLY A 490 -44.61 -45.43 -20.07
CA GLY A 490 -43.61 -46.21 -20.78
C GLY A 490 -43.00 -45.57 -22.03
N SER A 491 -41.93 -44.81 -21.81
CA SER A 491 -40.72 -44.99 -22.62
C SER A 491 -39.50 -44.73 -21.73
N GLY A 492 -39.13 -45.77 -20.97
CA GLY A 492 -37.85 -45.84 -20.28
C GLY A 492 -36.74 -46.03 -21.31
N GLY A 493 -36.32 -44.95 -21.93
CA GLY A 493 -34.99 -44.86 -22.50
C GLY A 493 -34.01 -44.83 -21.34
N ASP A 494 -33.21 -45.88 -21.23
CA ASP A 494 -32.09 -46.01 -20.30
C ASP A 494 -31.06 -44.91 -20.56
N THR A 495 -31.32 -43.69 -20.10
CA THR A 495 -30.30 -42.65 -19.98
C THR A 495 -29.46 -42.98 -18.76
N ARG A 496 -28.70 -44.07 -18.84
CA ARG A 496 -27.54 -44.27 -17.97
C ARG A 496 -26.65 -43.06 -18.18
N GLU A 497 -26.50 -42.26 -17.13
CA GLU A 497 -25.53 -41.18 -17.14
C GLU A 497 -24.17 -41.78 -17.52
N PRO A 498 -23.39 -41.14 -18.41
CA PRO A 498 -22.13 -41.69 -18.84
C PRO A 498 -21.22 -41.88 -17.64
N THR A 499 -20.90 -43.13 -17.34
CA THR A 499 -19.99 -43.52 -16.27
C THR A 499 -18.56 -43.48 -16.78
N ILE A 500 -17.66 -42.96 -15.96
CA ILE A 500 -16.25 -42.75 -16.28
C ILE A 500 -15.42 -43.83 -15.58
N ASP A 501 -14.68 -44.58 -16.38
CA ASP A 501 -13.63 -45.49 -15.93
C ASP A 501 -12.26 -44.89 -16.29
N LEU A 502 -11.48 -44.53 -15.29
CA LEU A 502 -10.21 -43.84 -15.50
C LEU A 502 -9.21 -44.23 -14.42
N LYS A 503 -8.01 -44.65 -14.83
CA LYS A 503 -6.91 -44.91 -13.89
C LYS A 503 -5.65 -44.20 -14.34
N LEU A 504 -5.28 -43.17 -13.61
CA LEU A 504 -4.14 -42.31 -13.91
C LEU A 504 -3.28 -42.13 -12.68
N SER A 505 -1.99 -41.87 -12.89
CA SER A 505 -1.04 -41.64 -11.82
C SER A 505 -0.12 -40.50 -12.17
N ASN A 506 0.19 -39.68 -11.17
CA ASN A 506 1.05 -38.50 -11.26
C ASN A 506 0.68 -37.59 -12.44
N ILE A 507 -0.58 -37.18 -12.48
CA ILE A 507 -1.13 -36.39 -13.57
C ILE A 507 -1.52 -34.99 -13.10
N THR A 508 -1.41 -33.99 -13.97
CA THR A 508 -1.92 -32.64 -13.67
C THR A 508 -3.44 -32.62 -13.63
N LEU A 509 -4.01 -31.70 -12.86
CA LEU A 509 -5.46 -31.49 -12.79
C LEU A 509 -6.03 -31.15 -14.17
N ALA A 510 -5.30 -30.38 -14.98
CA ALA A 510 -5.66 -30.10 -16.38
C ALA A 510 -5.86 -31.37 -17.20
N ALA A 511 -4.92 -32.31 -17.13
CA ALA A 511 -4.99 -33.53 -17.91
C ALA A 511 -6.01 -34.52 -17.34
N ALA A 512 -6.15 -34.60 -16.01
CA ALA A 512 -7.24 -35.34 -15.37
C ALA A 512 -8.62 -34.85 -15.85
N LEU A 513 -8.87 -33.53 -15.74
CA LEU A 513 -10.11 -32.91 -16.18
C LEU A 513 -10.37 -33.15 -17.67
N LYS A 514 -9.35 -32.98 -18.51
CA LYS A 514 -9.45 -33.26 -19.94
C LYS A 514 -9.89 -34.69 -20.23
N TYR A 515 -9.25 -35.70 -19.63
CA TYR A 515 -9.64 -37.10 -19.85
C TYR A 515 -11.04 -37.40 -19.32
N THR A 516 -11.41 -36.84 -18.17
CA THR A 516 -12.76 -36.96 -17.59
C THR A 516 -13.82 -36.36 -18.52
N CYS A 517 -13.61 -35.14 -19.01
CA CYS A 517 -14.51 -34.49 -19.98
C CYS A 517 -14.58 -35.25 -21.30
N ASP A 518 -13.44 -35.70 -21.83
CA ASP A 518 -13.36 -36.45 -23.09
C ASP A 518 -14.16 -37.77 -23.04
N LEU A 519 -14.08 -38.50 -21.93
CA LEU A 519 -14.85 -39.73 -21.71
C LEU A 519 -16.35 -39.48 -21.55
N ALA A 520 -16.72 -38.32 -20.97
CA ALA A 520 -18.12 -37.93 -20.79
C ALA A 520 -18.74 -37.24 -22.02
N GLY A 521 -17.98 -37.01 -23.10
CA GLY A 521 -18.46 -36.27 -24.28
C GLY A 521 -18.60 -34.76 -24.05
N MET A 522 -17.95 -34.23 -23.01
CA MET A 522 -17.97 -32.83 -22.62
C MET A 522 -16.65 -32.15 -22.98
N GLU A 523 -16.65 -30.83 -23.00
CA GLU A 523 -15.46 -29.98 -23.06
C GLU A 523 -15.51 -28.93 -21.95
N TYR A 524 -14.37 -28.28 -21.67
CA TYR A 524 -14.30 -27.26 -20.62
C TYR A 524 -13.73 -25.93 -21.14
N ILE A 525 -14.23 -24.83 -20.58
CA ILE A 525 -13.78 -23.47 -20.81
C ILE A 525 -13.33 -22.89 -19.46
N VAL A 526 -12.17 -22.22 -19.46
CA VAL A 526 -11.68 -21.52 -18.27
C VAL A 526 -12.26 -20.11 -18.25
N GLU A 527 -13.08 -19.82 -17.23
CA GLU A 527 -13.63 -18.50 -16.97
C GLU A 527 -12.85 -17.80 -15.83
N PRO A 528 -13.04 -16.49 -15.60
CA PRO A 528 -12.33 -15.76 -14.54
C PRO A 528 -12.57 -16.32 -13.12
N HIS A 529 -13.77 -16.84 -12.85
CA HIS A 529 -14.21 -17.29 -11.51
C HIS A 529 -14.57 -18.77 -11.43
N ASN A 530 -14.61 -19.47 -12.56
CA ASN A 530 -14.98 -20.89 -12.62
C ASN A 530 -14.33 -21.57 -13.83
N ILE A 531 -14.53 -22.88 -13.93
CA ILE A 531 -14.31 -23.68 -15.12
C ILE A 531 -15.66 -24.25 -15.52
N LEU A 532 -16.16 -23.78 -16.66
CA LEU A 532 -17.41 -24.20 -17.26
C LEU A 532 -17.18 -25.51 -18.02
N ILE A 533 -18.02 -26.51 -17.79
CA ILE A 533 -17.98 -27.80 -18.46
C ILE A 533 -19.28 -27.93 -19.24
N HIS A 534 -19.19 -28.03 -20.56
CA HIS A 534 -20.35 -28.00 -21.45
C HIS A 534 -20.28 -29.10 -22.51
N PRO A 535 -21.41 -29.47 -23.14
CA PRO A 535 -21.43 -30.51 -24.17
C PRO A 535 -20.60 -30.10 -25.39
N LYS A 536 -19.87 -31.06 -25.96
CA LYS A 536 -19.20 -30.86 -27.25
C LYS A 536 -20.24 -30.66 -28.36
N PRO A 537 -20.04 -29.70 -29.29
CA PRO A 537 -20.98 -29.39 -30.36
C PRO A 537 -21.15 -30.50 -31.40
#